data_AF-A0A7V6SXK8-F1
#
_entry.id   AF-A0A7V6SXK8-F1
#
_cell.length_a   1.000
_cell.length_b   1.000
_cell.length_c   1.000
_cell.angle_alpha   90.00
_cell.angle_beta   90.00
_cell.angle_gamma   90.00
#
_symmetry.space_group_name_H-M   'P 1'
#
loop_
_entity.id
_entity.type
_entity.pdbx_description
1 polymer ?
#
loop_
_entity_poly.entity_id
_entity_poly.type
_entity_poly.pdbx_seq_one_letter_code
_entity_poly.pdbx_strand_id
1 'polypeptide(L)'
;MKNKGFTLVELLAVIVILGVILSMVTIGVSSYMKKTEETSFNTMIETIKTSTELYLIDYVSKYPELEIEGSIFQIELKELVEKNYITSKLIDDRTKTQMPLTTKIEITVISSSQIEIDVLYE
;
A
#
# COMPACT_ATOMS: atom_id res chain seq x y z
N MET A 1 59.65 21.58 10.47
CA MET A 1 58.17 21.61 10.40
C MET A 1 57.64 20.66 11.46
N LYS A 2 56.85 21.14 12.44
CA LYS A 2 56.29 20.29 13.52
C LYS A 2 54.92 19.79 13.06
N ASN A 3 54.87 18.54 12.59
CA ASN A 3 53.61 17.85 12.32
C ASN A 3 52.97 17.50 13.66
N LYS A 4 52.01 18.31 14.12
CA LYS A 4 51.17 17.97 15.27
C LYS A 4 50.13 16.96 14.79
N GLY A 5 50.42 15.67 14.98
CA GLY A 5 49.45 14.59 14.77
C GLY A 5 48.34 14.65 15.82
N PHE A 6 47.13 14.28 15.40
CA PHE A 6 45.96 14.13 16.27
C PHE A 6 46.28 13.28 17.50
N THR A 7 45.77 13.69 18.65
CA THR A 7 45.91 12.96 19.92
C THR A 7 44.82 11.89 20.07
N LEU A 8 45.11 10.84 20.82
CA LEU A 8 44.11 9.80 21.13
C LEU A 8 42.89 10.37 21.86
N VAL A 9 43.07 11.43 22.64
CA VAL A 9 41.99 12.11 23.38
C VAL A 9 41.01 12.78 22.41
N GLU A 10 41.51 13.43 21.35
CA GLU A 10 40.65 14.01 20.33
C GLU A 10 39.87 12.94 19.56
N LEU A 11 40.51 11.80 19.25
CA LEU A 11 39.82 10.69 18.60
C LEU A 11 38.75 10.07 19.52
N LEU A 12 39.05 9.95 20.82
CA LEU A 12 38.12 9.48 21.84
C LEU A 12 36.89 10.39 21.96
N ALA A 13 37.08 11.70 21.95
CA ALA A 13 35.99 12.66 22.01
C ALA A 13 35.05 12.53 20.78
N VAL A 14 35.60 12.32 19.58
CA VAL A 14 34.81 12.15 18.36
C VAL A 14 33.96 10.87 18.39
N ILE A 15 34.54 9.73 18.80
CA ILE A 15 33.79 8.46 18.86
C ILE A 15 32.66 8.50 19.91
N VAL A 16 32.86 9.23 21.01
CA VAL A 16 31.81 9.44 22.03
C VAL A 16 30.65 10.25 21.44
N ILE A 17 30.94 11.36 20.76
CA ILE A 17 29.91 12.18 20.10
C ILE A 17 29.17 11.36 19.02
N LEU A 18 29.89 10.59 18.21
CA LEU A 18 29.29 9.71 17.19
C LEU A 18 28.38 8.63 17.82
N GLY A 19 28.80 8.01 18.92
CA GLY A 19 27.99 7.01 19.63
C GLY A 19 26.64 7.57 20.12
N VAL A 20 26.65 8.79 20.66
CA VAL A 20 25.42 9.47 21.10
C VAL A 20 24.49 9.75 19.91
N ILE A 21 25.01 10.30 18.81
CA ILE A 21 24.21 10.61 17.62
C ILE A 21 23.58 9.34 17.03
N LEU A 22 24.37 8.27 16.88
CA LEU A 22 23.90 6.99 16.33
C LEU A 22 22.75 6.39 17.16
N SER A 23 22.80 6.52 18.49
CA SER A 23 21.74 6.02 19.37
C SER A 23 20.38 6.67 19.09
N MET A 24 20.35 8.00 18.87
CA MET A 24 19.11 8.77 18.69
C MET A 24 18.43 8.53 17.34
N VAL A 25 19.22 8.26 16.29
CA VAL A 25 18.71 8.08 14.91
C VAL A 25 17.77 6.86 14.80
N THR A 26 18.02 5.81 15.58
CA THR A 26 17.28 4.54 15.47
C THR A 26 15.80 4.62 15.87
N ILE A 27 15.45 5.48 16.84
CA ILE A 27 14.10 5.55 17.42
C ILE A 27 13.09 6.20 16.44
N GLY A 28 13.52 7.13 15.59
CA GLY A 28 12.65 7.87 14.68
C GLY A 28 12.23 7.10 13.41
N VAL A 29 13.10 6.22 12.91
CA VAL A 29 12.92 5.58 11.59
C VAL A 29 11.83 4.51 11.61
N SER A 30 11.70 3.74 12.69
CA SER A 30 10.73 2.64 12.78
C SER A 30 9.27 3.11 12.66
N SER A 31 8.91 4.20 13.34
CA SER A 31 7.55 4.76 13.27
C SER A 31 7.23 5.34 11.88
N TYR A 32 8.21 6.01 11.27
CA TYR A 32 8.09 6.53 9.92
C TYR A 32 7.85 5.40 8.90
N MET A 33 8.62 4.30 9.01
CA MET A 33 8.45 3.14 8.14
C MET A 33 7.06 2.54 8.23
N LYS A 34 6.52 2.32 9.43
CA LYS A 34 5.16 1.78 9.59
C LYS A 34 4.09 2.64 8.91
N LYS A 35 4.21 3.96 9.06
CA LYS A 35 3.28 4.89 8.40
C LYS A 35 3.40 4.84 6.88
N THR A 36 4.61 4.70 6.35
CA THR A 36 4.82 4.50 4.91
C THR A 36 4.20 3.20 4.44
N GLU A 37 4.34 2.10 5.19
CA GLU A 37 3.73 0.80 4.87
C GLU A 37 2.20 0.89 4.84
N GLU A 38 1.58 1.53 5.84
CA GLU A 38 0.12 1.77 5.85
C GLU A 38 -0.34 2.64 4.68
N THR A 39 0.41 3.70 4.38
CA THR A 39 0.07 4.60 3.26
C THR A 39 0.17 3.88 1.92
N SER A 40 1.21 3.05 1.75
CA SER A 40 1.41 2.22 0.55
C SER A 40 0.28 1.21 0.40
N PHE A 41 -0.09 0.53 1.49
CA PHE A 41 -1.22 -0.39 1.51
C PHE A 41 -2.54 0.29 1.12
N ASN A 42 -2.86 1.44 1.71
CA ASN A 42 -4.07 2.20 1.38
C ASN A 42 -4.08 2.64 -0.10
N THR A 43 -2.92 3.05 -0.63
CA THR A 43 -2.77 3.42 -2.05
C THR A 43 -3.00 2.22 -2.97
N MET A 44 -2.53 1.03 -2.57
CA MET A 44 -2.77 -0.21 -3.29
C MET A 44 -4.26 -0.55 -3.32
N ILE A 45 -4.96 -0.47 -2.17
CA ILE A 45 -6.40 -0.68 -2.10
C ILE A 45 -7.15 0.32 -2.98
N GLU A 46 -6.80 1.60 -2.92
CA GLU A 46 -7.42 2.63 -3.77
C GLU A 46 -7.22 2.34 -5.26
N THR A 47 -6.02 1.90 -5.64
CA THR A 47 -5.73 1.49 -7.03
C THR A 47 -6.62 0.33 -7.47
N ILE A 48 -6.87 -0.65 -6.59
CA ILE A 48 -7.79 -1.76 -6.87
C ILE A 48 -9.23 -1.25 -7.03
N LYS A 49 -9.68 -0.33 -6.17
CA LYS A 49 -11.01 0.28 -6.26
C LYS A 49 -11.19 1.02 -7.59
N THR A 50 -10.28 1.94 -7.94
CA THR A 50 -10.34 2.66 -9.23
C THR A 50 -10.26 1.71 -10.44
N SER A 51 -9.41 0.67 -10.37
CA SER A 51 -9.33 -0.33 -11.45
C SER A 51 -10.63 -1.12 -11.59
N THR A 52 -11.31 -1.39 -10.47
CA THR A 52 -12.62 -2.05 -10.44
C THR A 52 -13.67 -1.15 -11.08
N GLU A 53 -13.72 0.14 -10.75
CA GLU A 53 -14.63 1.11 -11.38
C GLU A 53 -14.48 1.12 -12.90
N LEU A 54 -13.23 1.22 -13.39
CA LEU A 54 -12.93 1.19 -14.82
C LEU A 54 -13.40 -0.12 -15.47
N TYR A 55 -13.16 -1.26 -14.82
CA TYR A 55 -13.63 -2.55 -15.31
C TYR A 55 -15.16 -2.63 -15.39
N LEU A 56 -15.87 -2.13 -14.37
CA LEU A 56 -17.33 -2.15 -14.35
C LEU A 56 -17.93 -1.23 -15.42
N ILE A 57 -17.30 -0.09 -15.71
CA ILE A 57 -17.73 0.81 -16.78
C ILE A 57 -17.62 0.12 -18.14
N ASP A 58 -16.48 -0.52 -18.42
CA ASP A 58 -16.25 -1.19 -19.71
C ASP A 58 -17.11 -2.45 -19.90
N TYR A 59 -17.53 -3.08 -18.80
CA TYR A 59 -18.33 -4.31 -18.81
C TYR A 59 -19.72 -4.11 -18.21
N VAL A 60 -20.29 -2.91 -18.27
CA VAL A 60 -21.58 -2.56 -17.64
C VAL A 60 -22.71 -3.52 -18.04
N SER A 61 -22.73 -3.98 -19.30
CA SER A 61 -23.75 -4.92 -19.79
C SER A 61 -23.66 -6.33 -19.16
N LYS A 62 -22.54 -6.69 -18.54
CA LYS A 62 -22.36 -7.95 -17.81
C LYS A 62 -22.93 -7.87 -16.39
N TYR A 63 -23.10 -6.67 -15.86
CA TYR A 63 -23.47 -6.41 -14.46
C TYR A 63 -24.77 -5.58 -14.39
N PRO A 64 -25.94 -6.17 -14.72
CA PRO A 64 -27.22 -5.48 -14.61
C PRO A 64 -27.54 -5.04 -13.17
N GLU A 65 -26.89 -5.64 -12.15
CA GLU A 65 -27.00 -5.24 -10.75
C GLU A 65 -26.60 -3.78 -10.53
N LEU A 66 -25.74 -3.21 -11.39
CA LEU A 66 -25.33 -1.80 -11.33
C LEU A 66 -26.49 -0.82 -11.53
N GLU A 67 -27.57 -1.24 -12.20
CA GLU A 67 -28.77 -0.42 -12.39
C GLU A 67 -29.76 -0.54 -11.22
N ILE A 68 -29.57 -1.51 -10.33
CA ILE A 68 -30.49 -1.83 -9.25
C ILE A 68 -29.93 -1.29 -7.92
N GLU A 69 -30.50 -0.18 -7.45
CA GLU A 69 -30.16 0.44 -6.17
C GLU A 69 -30.26 -0.56 -5.01
N GLY A 70 -29.23 -0.58 -4.16
CA GLY A 70 -29.11 -1.50 -3.02
C GLY A 70 -28.58 -2.89 -3.38
N SER A 71 -28.25 -3.17 -4.64
CA SER A 71 -27.66 -4.45 -5.03
C SER A 71 -26.23 -4.58 -4.54
N ILE A 72 -25.88 -5.81 -4.16
CA ILE A 72 -24.54 -6.19 -3.72
C ILE A 72 -24.09 -7.39 -4.54
N PHE A 73 -22.92 -7.30 -5.13
CA PHE A 73 -22.31 -8.40 -5.88
C PHE A 73 -20.79 -8.43 -5.68
N GLN A 74 -20.17 -9.54 -6.07
CA GLN A 74 -18.75 -9.77 -5.86
C GLN A 74 -18.07 -10.15 -7.18
N ILE A 75 -16.84 -9.66 -7.33
CA ILE A 75 -15.91 -10.09 -8.39
C ILE A 75 -14.59 -10.54 -7.76
N GLU A 76 -13.81 -11.32 -8.49
CA GLU A 76 -12.47 -11.72 -8.04
C GLU A 76 -11.41 -10.76 -8.57
N LEU A 77 -10.39 -10.45 -7.75
CA LEU A 77 -9.23 -9.67 -8.17
C LEU A 77 -8.53 -10.27 -9.40
N LYS A 78 -8.59 -11.60 -9.54
CA LYS A 78 -8.14 -12.34 -10.72
C LYS A 78 -8.74 -11.80 -12.02
N GLU A 79 -10.03 -11.44 -12.04
CA GLU A 79 -10.68 -10.94 -13.25
C GLU A 79 -10.03 -9.63 -13.74
N LEU A 80 -9.71 -8.72 -12.82
CA LEU A 80 -9.05 -7.45 -13.13
C LEU A 80 -7.65 -7.68 -13.72
N VAL A 81 -6.91 -8.65 -13.17
CA VAL A 81 -5.57 -9.01 -13.65
C VAL A 81 -5.63 -9.64 -15.04
N GLU A 82 -6.53 -10.60 -15.24
CA GLU A 82 -6.70 -11.27 -16.54
C GLU A 82 -7.14 -10.31 -17.65
N LYS A 83 -7.92 -9.28 -17.29
CA LYS A 83 -8.37 -8.23 -18.19
C LYS A 83 -7.40 -7.04 -18.30
N ASN A 84 -6.25 -7.10 -17.65
CA ASN A 84 -5.19 -6.09 -17.66
C ASN A 84 -5.60 -4.71 -17.10
N TYR A 85 -6.60 -4.62 -16.22
CA TYR A 85 -6.91 -3.38 -15.50
C TYR A 85 -5.92 -3.12 -14.38
N ILE A 86 -5.30 -4.18 -13.85
CA ILE A 86 -4.31 -4.08 -12.79
C ILE A 86 -3.19 -5.11 -12.97
N THR A 87 -2.00 -4.79 -12.48
CA THR A 87 -0.87 -5.71 -12.50
C THR A 87 -1.05 -6.81 -11.46
N SER A 88 -0.60 -8.04 -11.75
CA SER A 88 -0.68 -9.17 -10.80
C SER A 88 0.19 -9.00 -9.55
N LYS A 89 1.17 -8.09 -9.59
CA LYS A 89 2.12 -7.86 -8.51
C LYS A 89 1.61 -6.81 -7.52
N LEU A 90 0.63 -7.21 -6.72
CA LEU A 90 0.08 -6.43 -5.62
C LEU A 90 0.68 -6.96 -4.32
N ILE A 91 1.58 -6.19 -3.70
CA ILE A 91 2.30 -6.58 -2.49
C ILE A 91 1.79 -5.72 -1.35
N ASP A 92 1.31 -6.36 -0.29
CA ASP A 92 1.00 -5.68 0.96
C ASP A 92 2.31 -5.35 1.69
N ASP A 93 2.66 -4.07 1.73
CA ASP A 93 3.87 -3.60 2.40
C ASP A 93 3.85 -3.77 3.93
N ARG A 94 2.70 -4.07 4.55
CA ARG A 94 2.62 -4.36 6.00
C ARG A 94 3.10 -5.78 6.30
N THR A 95 2.68 -6.74 5.46
CA THR A 95 2.99 -8.18 5.63
C THR A 95 4.16 -8.64 4.75
N LYS A 96 4.55 -7.82 3.76
CA LYS A 96 5.50 -8.14 2.68
C LYS A 96 5.08 -9.34 1.84
N THR A 97 3.78 -9.63 1.78
CA THR A 97 3.23 -10.75 1.01
C THR A 97 2.44 -10.27 -0.20
N GLN A 98 2.33 -11.13 -1.22
CA GLN A 98 1.50 -10.83 -2.38
C GLN A 98 0.04 -11.09 -2.06
N MET A 99 -0.83 -10.15 -2.43
CA MET A 99 -2.28 -10.31 -2.31
C MET A 99 -2.76 -11.50 -3.17
N PRO A 100 -3.51 -12.44 -2.60
CA PRO A 100 -4.08 -13.55 -3.37
C PRO A 100 -5.00 -13.04 -4.48
N LEU A 101 -4.90 -13.61 -5.68
CA LEU A 101 -5.82 -13.26 -6.78
C LEU A 101 -7.25 -13.74 -6.53
N THR A 102 -7.44 -14.67 -5.58
CA THR A 102 -8.75 -15.11 -5.09
C THR A 102 -9.40 -14.12 -4.12
N THR A 103 -8.72 -13.00 -3.80
CA THR A 103 -9.30 -11.92 -3.01
C THR A 103 -10.55 -11.40 -3.69
N LYS A 104 -11.63 -11.32 -2.92
CA LYS A 104 -12.93 -10.87 -3.39
C LYS A 104 -13.04 -9.37 -3.24
N ILE A 105 -13.68 -8.75 -4.23
CA ILE A 105 -14.02 -7.35 -4.23
C ILE A 105 -15.55 -7.30 -4.20
N GLU A 106 -16.09 -6.69 -3.16
CA GLU A 106 -17.52 -6.48 -2.98
C GLU A 106 -17.89 -5.10 -3.51
N ILE A 107 -18.98 -5.05 -4.27
CA ILE A 107 -19.51 -3.83 -4.86
C ILE A 107 -20.92 -3.65 -4.34
N THR A 108 -21.16 -2.51 -3.69
CA THR A 108 -22.46 -2.09 -3.19
C THR A 108 -22.96 -0.92 -4.03
N VAL A 109 -24.12 -1.08 -4.66
CA VAL A 109 -24.73 -0.05 -5.49
C VAL A 109 -25.55 0.87 -4.60
N ILE A 110 -25.02 2.05 -4.30
CA ILE A 110 -25.72 3.05 -3.48
C ILE A 110 -26.78 3.78 -4.32
N SER A 111 -26.48 4.05 -5.59
CA SER A 111 -27.42 4.61 -6.57
C SER A 111 -26.90 4.37 -7.99
N SER A 112 -27.69 4.70 -9.02
CA SER A 112 -27.31 4.53 -10.44
C SER A 112 -26.02 5.26 -10.87
N SER A 113 -25.41 6.08 -10.01
CA SER A 113 -24.13 6.77 -10.30
C SER A 113 -23.15 6.74 -9.14
N GLN A 114 -23.46 6.03 -8.04
CA GLN A 114 -22.57 5.92 -6.88
C GLN A 114 -22.51 4.46 -6.46
N ILE A 115 -21.30 3.93 -6.45
CA ILE A 115 -20.99 2.59 -5.95
C ILE A 115 -19.96 2.71 -4.84
N GLU A 116 -20.04 1.81 -3.86
CA GLU A 116 -19.03 1.59 -2.85
C GLU A 116 -18.34 0.27 -3.14
N ILE A 117 -17.01 0.27 -3.08
CA ILE A 117 -16.19 -0.88 -3.41
C ILE A 117 -15.34 -1.22 -2.21
N ASP A 118 -15.43 -2.46 -1.74
CA ASP A 118 -14.67 -2.97 -0.61
C ASP A 118 -13.85 -4.20 -1.01
N VAL A 119 -12.55 -4.15 -0.71
CA VAL A 119 -11.62 -5.24 -0.99
C VAL A 119 -11.56 -6.12 0.26
N LEU A 120 -12.04 -7.36 0.16
CA LEU A 120 -12.10 -8.30 1.28
C LEU A 120 -10.72 -8.93 1.51
N TYR A 121 -9.81 -8.14 2.09
CA TYR A 121 -8.42 -8.52 2.39
C TYR A 121 -8.01 -8.02 3.79
N GLU A 122 -7.52 -8.95 4.63
CA GLU A 122 -7.04 -8.67 5.99
C GLU A 122 -5.52 -8.41 6.02
#